data_AF-A0AAD4HXH9-F1
#
_entry.id   AF-A0AAD4HXH9-F1
#
_cell.length_a   1.000
_cell.length_b   1.000
_cell.length_c   1.000
_cell.angle_alpha   90.00
_cell.angle_beta   90.00
_cell.angle_gamma   90.00
#
_symmetry.space_group_name_H-M   'P 1'
#
loop_
_entity.id
_entity.type
_entity.pdbx_description
1 polymer ?
#
loop_
_entity_poly.entity_id
_entity_poly.type
_entity_poly.pdbx_seq_one_letter_code
_entity_poly.pdbx_strand_id
1 'polypeptide(L)'
;MAFNHPALMQAMLALGSLQKCKLQGAVPTAAMKHYHLSLRRIAKNYQSPHRRTQPATLAATLLLGFYEVWNSDHDKWCKHMWGARAVIRDIPFGRMTRDVLAYKQRQREAEIRGHQCNENCFASHGDLSLDSGAVDTELIFLLTGQRVDYDQGQGHVVGDSPRPSHLTERDVETYDQLRDLYWWYCKMDVYQSFLGGTRPLMEYQQWTQCAPRGSFGKIDSIYGTFDYLMLLLGRLANFASRDLARKRRARKAQGPGQSPGSGPGGGPSPAQGRGQGPGPGPGMGRGQSPPMFPGLMPTSGRVTIPRGFSPPQEERSPSNDSEDIDFDVSTAKALQEWEQIRQAFDLFRARLGPDFEPLGPEFARPDMTPFGPALTYRTYSIAGIWMNYYMGLIVLHRAHPSMPPVAVIAAGMAAHQTGRWAAEIARIAAGLHEDTRHVAAISTLVGSAFIESCFPLFVAGVQVQDLQQRHWLIRRLRDIARLTGWQSARQIADGCESGWNKAAELGRGPPYYSPPELGPLFPDAAWNRPRRIDRRIQELEAQQGESRLVLAKSEQTHYALGLLSVERDLDALEIDGDDDGGGGDAGGGGGNVGAG
;
A
#
# COMPACT_ATOMS: atom_id res chain seq x y z
N MET A 1 8.45 -27.38 1.94
CA MET A 1 7.14 -27.04 1.32
C MET A 1 7.21 -27.01 -0.22
N ALA A 2 8.08 -26.22 -0.85
CA ALA A 2 8.08 -26.00 -2.31
C ALA A 2 8.27 -27.28 -3.16
N PHE A 3 9.20 -28.17 -2.78
CA PHE A 3 9.42 -29.44 -3.49
C PHE A 3 8.17 -30.33 -3.59
N ASN A 4 7.27 -30.21 -2.61
CA ASN A 4 6.04 -31.00 -2.54
C ASN A 4 4.82 -30.24 -3.10
N HIS A 5 4.98 -28.96 -3.49
CA HIS A 5 3.90 -28.13 -4.01
C HIS A 5 4.28 -27.49 -5.35
N PRO A 6 3.93 -28.14 -6.47
CA PRO A 6 4.30 -27.75 -7.84
C PRO A 6 3.98 -26.29 -8.21
N ALA A 7 2.92 -25.69 -7.66
CA ALA A 7 2.56 -24.30 -7.94
C ALA A 7 3.47 -23.29 -7.23
N LEU A 8 3.82 -23.60 -5.97
CA LEU A 8 4.67 -22.77 -5.13
C LEU A 8 6.11 -22.77 -5.66
N MET A 9 6.63 -23.94 -6.04
CA MET A 9 7.94 -24.05 -6.66
C MET A 9 8.05 -23.17 -7.92
N GLN A 10 7.03 -23.19 -8.78
CA GLN A 10 7.01 -22.36 -10.00
C GLN A 10 6.93 -20.87 -9.67
N ALA A 11 6.19 -20.46 -8.63
CA ALA A 11 6.15 -19.06 -8.19
C ALA A 11 7.52 -18.59 -7.68
N MET A 12 8.21 -19.41 -6.87
CA MET A 12 9.56 -19.11 -6.38
C MET A 12 10.58 -19.01 -7.53
N LEU A 13 10.53 -19.94 -8.49
CA LEU A 13 11.40 -19.92 -9.68
C LEU A 13 11.12 -18.71 -10.57
N ALA A 14 9.85 -18.28 -10.70
CA ALA A 14 9.48 -17.09 -11.43
C ALA A 14 10.14 -15.84 -10.81
N LEU A 15 10.00 -15.66 -9.49
CA LEU A 15 10.55 -14.51 -8.77
C LEU A 15 12.09 -14.51 -8.79
N GLY A 16 12.72 -15.64 -8.50
CA GLY A 16 14.19 -15.76 -8.53
C GLY A 16 14.78 -15.54 -9.93
N SER A 17 14.13 -16.09 -10.95
CA SER A 17 14.54 -15.85 -12.35
C SER A 17 14.35 -14.39 -12.74
N LEU A 18 13.27 -13.74 -12.29
CA LEU A 18 13.03 -12.32 -12.55
C LEU A 18 14.16 -11.47 -11.95
N GLN A 19 14.46 -11.66 -10.66
CA GLN A 19 15.53 -10.93 -9.98
C GLN A 19 16.86 -11.09 -10.70
N LYS A 20 17.24 -12.35 -11.00
CA LYS A 20 18.48 -12.66 -11.72
C LYS A 20 18.54 -11.95 -13.08
N CYS A 21 17.47 -12.02 -13.88
CA CYS A 21 17.42 -11.36 -15.18
C CYS A 21 17.54 -9.84 -15.06
N LYS A 22 16.90 -9.22 -14.06
CA LYS A 22 16.98 -7.76 -13.85
C LYS A 22 18.39 -7.33 -13.46
N LEU A 23 19.06 -8.06 -12.56
CA LEU A 23 20.45 -7.79 -12.18
C LEU A 23 21.43 -7.97 -13.34
N GLN A 24 21.17 -8.91 -14.25
CA GLN A 24 22.01 -9.21 -15.42
C GLN A 24 21.66 -8.37 -16.66
N GLY A 25 20.61 -7.54 -16.62
CA GLY A 25 20.10 -6.84 -17.80
C GLY A 25 19.56 -7.77 -18.90
N ALA A 26 19.17 -9.00 -18.55
CA ALA A 26 18.73 -10.04 -19.47
C ALA A 26 17.19 -10.05 -19.66
N VAL A 27 16.73 -10.66 -20.75
CA VAL A 27 15.29 -10.82 -21.04
C VAL A 27 14.66 -11.83 -20.06
N PRO A 28 13.54 -11.51 -19.40
CA PRO A 28 12.95 -12.34 -18.35
C PRO A 28 12.12 -13.54 -18.89
N THR A 29 12.55 -14.19 -19.96
CA THR A 29 11.78 -15.28 -20.61
C THR A 29 11.52 -16.46 -19.68
N ALA A 30 12.55 -16.91 -18.94
CA ALA A 30 12.41 -18.01 -17.99
C ALA A 30 11.46 -17.64 -16.83
N ALA A 31 11.55 -16.40 -16.34
CA ALA A 31 10.67 -15.89 -15.29
C ALA A 31 9.19 -15.94 -15.73
N MET A 32 8.90 -15.47 -16.95
CA MET A 32 7.54 -15.52 -17.52
C MET A 32 7.03 -16.95 -17.70
N LYS A 33 7.88 -17.88 -18.19
CA LYS A 33 7.51 -19.30 -18.31
C LYS A 33 7.06 -19.87 -16.96
N HIS A 34 7.87 -19.67 -15.91
CA HIS A 34 7.55 -20.13 -14.56
C HIS A 34 6.31 -19.45 -13.98
N TYR A 35 6.13 -18.15 -14.23
CA TYR A 35 4.96 -17.38 -13.82
C TYR A 35 3.65 -17.99 -14.38
N HIS A 36 3.59 -18.24 -15.69
CA HIS A 36 2.40 -18.84 -16.33
C HIS A 36 2.16 -20.30 -15.91
N LEU A 37 3.23 -21.08 -15.70
CA LEU A 37 3.12 -22.43 -15.15
C LEU A 37 2.54 -22.40 -13.73
N SER A 38 2.96 -21.46 -12.89
CA SER A 38 2.42 -21.28 -11.55
C SER A 38 0.94 -20.93 -11.59
N LEU A 39 0.54 -19.91 -12.38
CA LEU A 39 -0.86 -19.52 -12.56
C LEU A 39 -1.78 -20.69 -12.94
N ARG A 40 -1.38 -21.51 -13.92
CA ARG A 40 -2.15 -22.69 -14.35
C ARG A 40 -2.31 -23.71 -13.22
N ARG A 41 -1.29 -23.89 -12.39
CA ARG A 41 -1.31 -24.84 -11.27
C ARG A 41 -2.14 -24.32 -10.10
N ILE A 42 -2.01 -23.03 -9.80
CA ILE A 42 -2.85 -22.34 -8.80
C ILE A 42 -4.32 -22.46 -9.20
N ALA A 43 -4.69 -22.17 -10.45
CA ALA A 43 -6.07 -22.28 -10.92
C ALA A 43 -6.69 -23.67 -10.66
N LYS A 44 -5.92 -24.76 -10.87
CA LYS A 44 -6.35 -26.13 -10.53
C LYS A 44 -6.54 -26.35 -9.03
N ASN A 45 -5.66 -25.77 -8.20
CA ASN A 45 -5.80 -25.84 -6.74
C ASN A 45 -7.04 -25.10 -6.26
N TYR A 46 -7.36 -23.94 -6.83
CA TYR A 46 -8.55 -23.17 -6.48
C TYR A 46 -9.85 -23.93 -6.77
N GLN A 47 -9.88 -24.81 -7.76
CA GLN A 47 -11.05 -25.65 -8.06
C GLN A 47 -11.31 -26.74 -7.01
N SER A 48 -10.34 -27.04 -6.14
CA SER A 48 -10.44 -28.10 -5.13
C SER A 48 -10.53 -27.49 -3.72
N PRO A 49 -11.63 -27.71 -2.97
CA PRO A 49 -11.81 -27.13 -1.63
C PRO A 49 -10.63 -27.40 -0.69
N HIS A 50 -10.13 -28.64 -0.68
CA HIS A 50 -9.00 -29.04 0.18
C HIS A 50 -7.65 -28.48 -0.24
N ARG A 51 -7.42 -28.23 -1.54
CA ARG A 51 -6.13 -27.68 -2.03
C ARG A 51 -6.08 -26.17 -1.99
N ARG A 52 -7.25 -25.51 -2.07
CA ARG A 52 -7.38 -24.07 -2.01
C ARG A 52 -6.85 -23.49 -0.71
N THR A 53 -7.23 -24.08 0.42
CA THR A 53 -6.90 -23.60 1.78
C THR A 53 -5.51 -24.04 2.27
N GLN A 54 -4.72 -24.73 1.43
CA GLN A 54 -3.37 -25.14 1.82
C GLN A 54 -2.43 -23.92 1.92
N PRO A 55 -1.53 -23.89 2.92
CA PRO A 55 -0.55 -22.80 3.07
C PRO A 55 0.26 -22.55 1.79
N ALA A 56 0.60 -23.63 1.08
CA ALA A 56 1.38 -23.54 -0.15
C ALA A 56 0.62 -22.88 -1.33
N THR A 57 -0.72 -22.99 -1.38
CA THR A 57 -1.54 -22.30 -2.39
C THR A 57 -1.65 -20.82 -2.09
N LEU A 58 -1.83 -20.46 -0.82
CA LEU A 58 -1.80 -19.06 -0.37
C LEU A 58 -0.43 -18.44 -0.64
N ALA A 59 0.66 -19.10 -0.24
CA ALA A 59 2.03 -18.65 -0.48
C ALA A 59 2.33 -18.45 -1.97
N ALA A 60 1.91 -19.38 -2.82
CA ALA A 60 2.10 -19.25 -4.26
C ALA A 60 1.34 -18.03 -4.82
N THR A 61 0.11 -17.80 -4.36
CA THR A 61 -0.70 -16.64 -4.77
C THR A 61 -0.05 -15.32 -4.34
N LEU A 62 0.42 -15.23 -3.09
CA LEU A 62 1.10 -14.05 -2.55
C LEU A 62 2.43 -13.78 -3.26
N LEU A 63 3.21 -14.82 -3.57
CA LEU A 63 4.45 -14.68 -4.35
C LEU A 63 4.21 -14.18 -5.77
N LEU A 64 3.15 -14.62 -6.43
CA LEU A 64 2.77 -14.05 -7.74
C LEU A 64 2.29 -12.60 -7.60
N GLY A 65 1.59 -12.25 -6.53
CA GLY A 65 1.31 -10.85 -6.20
C GLY A 65 2.59 -10.04 -6.05
N PHE A 66 3.56 -10.54 -5.28
CA PHE A 66 4.85 -9.89 -5.07
C PHE A 66 5.72 -9.83 -6.34
N TYR A 67 5.59 -10.78 -7.27
CA TYR A 67 6.19 -10.71 -8.60
C TYR A 67 5.72 -9.47 -9.38
N GLU A 68 4.45 -9.11 -9.24
CA GLU A 68 3.91 -7.88 -9.86
C GLU A 68 4.36 -6.62 -9.13
N VAL A 69 4.52 -6.70 -7.80
CA VAL A 69 5.20 -5.64 -7.04
C VAL A 69 6.64 -5.48 -7.52
N TRP A 70 7.34 -6.56 -7.84
CA TRP A 70 8.71 -6.50 -8.37
C TRP A 70 8.80 -5.77 -9.70
N ASN A 71 7.82 -5.99 -10.59
CA ASN A 71 7.75 -5.41 -11.93
C ASN A 71 7.03 -4.06 -12.00
N SER A 72 6.52 -3.58 -10.88
CA SER A 72 5.72 -2.37 -10.84
C SER A 72 4.45 -2.44 -11.70
N ASP A 73 3.68 -3.53 -11.57
CA ASP A 73 2.31 -3.65 -12.10
C ASP A 73 1.27 -3.68 -10.95
N HIS A 74 0.64 -2.53 -10.67
CA HIS A 74 -0.25 -2.37 -9.51
C HIS A 74 -1.57 -3.13 -9.71
N ASP A 75 -2.14 -3.08 -10.91
CA ASP A 75 -3.41 -3.75 -11.20
C ASP A 75 -3.30 -5.27 -11.07
N LYS A 76 -2.22 -5.87 -11.58
CA LYS A 76 -2.01 -7.32 -11.42
C LYS A 76 -1.69 -7.68 -9.98
N TRP A 77 -0.94 -6.85 -9.26
CA TRP A 77 -0.71 -7.06 -7.83
C TRP A 77 -2.04 -7.11 -7.07
N CYS A 78 -2.93 -6.12 -7.26
CA CYS A 78 -4.24 -6.10 -6.63
C CYS A 78 -5.10 -7.31 -7.03
N LYS A 79 -5.05 -7.79 -8.28
CA LYS A 79 -5.78 -9.00 -8.72
C LYS A 79 -5.32 -10.25 -7.96
N HIS A 80 -4.01 -10.44 -7.77
CA HIS A 80 -3.49 -11.55 -6.97
C HIS A 80 -3.87 -11.43 -5.50
N MET A 81 -3.83 -10.22 -4.95
CA MET A 81 -4.27 -9.96 -3.57
C MET A 81 -5.77 -10.24 -3.38
N TRP A 82 -6.63 -9.92 -4.35
CA TRP A 82 -8.04 -10.34 -4.33
C TRP A 82 -8.21 -11.86 -4.32
N GLY A 83 -7.39 -12.58 -5.09
CA GLY A 83 -7.35 -14.05 -5.06
C GLY A 83 -6.93 -14.57 -3.67
N ALA A 84 -5.85 -14.02 -3.12
CA ALA A 84 -5.35 -14.39 -1.79
C ALA A 84 -6.40 -14.13 -0.69
N ARG A 85 -7.12 -13.00 -0.77
CA ARG A 85 -8.24 -12.70 0.13
C ARG A 85 -9.30 -13.79 0.10
N ALA A 86 -9.69 -14.27 -1.08
CA ALA A 86 -10.69 -15.33 -1.22
C ALA A 86 -10.23 -16.62 -0.52
N VAL A 87 -8.95 -16.96 -0.63
CA VAL A 87 -8.37 -18.11 0.10
C VAL A 87 -8.37 -17.89 1.60
N ILE A 88 -7.95 -16.70 2.06
CA ILE A 88 -7.93 -16.34 3.49
C ILE A 88 -9.32 -16.42 4.10
N ARG A 89 -10.36 -15.98 3.38
CA ARG A 89 -11.76 -16.09 3.84
C ARG A 89 -12.27 -17.53 3.99
N ASP A 90 -11.71 -18.47 3.22
CA ASP A 90 -12.06 -19.89 3.31
C ASP A 90 -11.30 -20.60 4.45
N ILE A 91 -10.25 -19.97 5.02
CA ILE A 91 -9.47 -20.51 6.13
C ILE A 91 -10.08 -20.03 7.45
N PRO A 92 -10.38 -20.92 8.41
CA PRO A 92 -11.02 -20.55 9.68
C PRO A 92 -10.02 -19.97 10.69
N PHE A 93 -9.31 -18.90 10.34
CA PHE A 93 -8.23 -18.29 11.14
C PHE A 93 -8.67 -18.03 12.59
N GLY A 94 -9.85 -17.42 12.81
CA GLY A 94 -10.33 -17.14 14.17
C GLY A 94 -10.48 -18.39 15.05
N ARG A 95 -10.93 -19.52 14.48
CA ARG A 95 -10.97 -20.80 15.20
C ARG A 95 -9.54 -21.31 15.45
N MET A 96 -8.71 -21.35 14.40
CA MET A 96 -7.34 -21.87 14.50
C MET A 96 -6.50 -21.09 15.52
N THR A 97 -6.63 -19.76 15.57
CA THR A 97 -5.94 -18.90 16.53
C THR A 97 -6.32 -19.26 17.96
N ARG A 98 -7.62 -19.35 18.29
CA ARG A 98 -8.07 -19.74 19.64
C ARG A 98 -7.59 -21.15 20.00
N ASP A 99 -7.79 -22.09 19.09
CA ASP A 99 -7.43 -23.50 19.29
C ASP A 99 -5.92 -23.67 19.57
N VAL A 100 -5.07 -23.04 18.76
CA VAL A 100 -3.60 -23.12 18.91
C VAL A 100 -3.11 -22.35 20.13
N LEU A 101 -3.66 -21.18 20.45
CA LEU A 101 -3.30 -20.44 21.66
C LEU A 101 -3.67 -21.24 22.92
N ALA A 102 -4.88 -21.80 22.98
CA ALA A 102 -5.30 -22.67 24.08
C ALA A 102 -4.44 -23.95 24.18
N TYR A 103 -3.99 -24.50 23.05
CA TYR A 103 -3.03 -25.61 23.05
C TYR A 103 -1.66 -25.21 23.61
N LYS A 104 -1.08 -24.10 23.14
CA LYS A 104 0.23 -23.58 23.61
C LYS A 104 0.18 -23.21 25.11
N GLN A 105 -0.95 -22.66 25.58
CA GLN A 105 -1.21 -22.37 26.99
C GLN A 105 -1.17 -23.65 27.84
N ARG A 106 -1.94 -24.68 27.45
CA ARG A 106 -1.97 -25.96 28.18
C ARG A 106 -0.62 -26.68 28.20
N GLN A 107 0.14 -26.63 27.10
CA GLN A 107 1.49 -27.18 27.04
C GLN A 107 2.39 -26.50 28.08
N ARG A 108 2.37 -25.16 28.13
CA ARG A 108 3.14 -24.42 29.12
C ARG A 108 2.71 -24.71 30.56
N GLU A 109 1.42 -24.74 30.84
CA GLU A 109 0.91 -25.10 32.17
C GLU A 109 1.31 -26.52 32.59
N ALA A 110 1.44 -27.45 31.63
CA ALA A 110 1.94 -28.79 31.89
C ALA A 110 3.46 -28.79 32.14
N GLU A 111 4.23 -28.00 31.38
CA GLU A 111 5.67 -27.80 31.59
C GLU A 111 5.99 -27.19 32.96
N ILE A 112 5.23 -26.17 33.37
CA ILE A 112 5.35 -25.52 34.69
C ILE A 112 5.00 -26.52 35.79
N ARG A 113 3.89 -27.27 35.65
CA ARG A 113 3.51 -28.31 36.61
C ARG A 113 4.51 -29.47 36.68
N GLY A 114 5.18 -29.77 35.57
CA GLY A 114 6.22 -30.79 35.49
C GLY A 114 7.58 -30.33 36.02
N HIS A 115 7.83 -29.02 36.11
CA HIS A 115 9.06 -28.46 36.68
C HIS A 115 9.02 -28.49 38.22
N GLN A 116 9.70 -29.47 38.82
CA GLN A 116 10.05 -29.44 40.24
C GLN A 116 11.21 -28.45 40.46
N CYS A 117 10.92 -27.15 40.60
CA CYS A 117 11.95 -26.15 40.86
C CYS A 117 12.04 -25.81 42.36
N ASN A 118 13.25 -25.95 42.94
CA ASN A 118 13.59 -25.39 44.26
C ASN A 118 13.71 -23.86 44.19
N GLU A 119 13.68 -23.17 45.33
CA GLU A 119 13.71 -21.70 45.45
C GLU A 119 14.81 -21.00 44.62
N ASN A 120 15.95 -21.66 44.37
CA ASN A 120 17.05 -21.12 43.56
C ASN A 120 16.75 -21.03 42.04
N CYS A 121 15.75 -21.75 41.53
CA CYS A 121 15.36 -21.74 40.11
C CYS A 121 14.57 -20.48 39.72
N PHE A 122 13.77 -19.93 40.65
CA PHE A 122 13.01 -18.70 40.45
C PHE A 122 13.91 -17.47 40.22
N ALA A 123 15.08 -17.45 40.87
CA ALA A 123 16.07 -16.37 40.72
C ALA A 123 16.81 -16.40 39.37
N SER A 124 16.88 -17.56 38.70
CA SER A 124 17.68 -17.74 37.48
C SER A 124 16.85 -17.75 36.19
N HIS A 125 15.56 -18.07 36.25
CA HIS A 125 14.68 -18.16 35.06
C HIS A 125 13.66 -17.01 34.93
N GLY A 126 13.62 -16.10 35.92
CA GLY A 126 12.58 -15.07 35.98
C GLY A 126 11.22 -15.64 36.38
N ASP A 127 10.23 -14.76 36.49
CA ASP A 127 8.88 -15.15 36.88
C ASP A 127 8.20 -15.95 35.75
N LEU A 128 8.16 -17.27 35.90
CA LEU A 128 7.50 -18.20 34.98
C LEU A 128 5.97 -17.99 34.92
N SER A 129 5.39 -17.19 35.83
CA SER A 129 3.96 -16.85 35.83
C SER A 129 3.60 -15.74 34.83
N LEU A 130 4.58 -14.93 34.39
CA LEU A 130 4.36 -13.94 33.34
C LEU A 130 4.34 -14.64 31.98
N ASP A 131 3.18 -14.67 31.32
CA ASP A 131 3.07 -15.21 29.97
C ASP A 131 3.78 -14.29 28.97
N SER A 132 5.07 -14.53 28.77
CA SER A 132 5.91 -13.82 27.80
C SER A 132 5.35 -13.86 26.36
N GLY A 133 4.47 -14.82 26.05
CA GLY A 133 3.82 -15.03 24.76
C GLY A 133 2.30 -14.79 24.75
N ALA A 134 1.73 -14.23 25.82
CA ALA A 134 0.32 -13.84 25.84
C ALA A 134 0.08 -12.75 24.81
N VAL A 135 -1.05 -12.83 24.12
CA VAL A 135 -1.47 -11.77 23.21
C VAL A 135 -2.07 -10.64 24.03
N ASP A 136 -1.48 -9.44 23.95
CA ASP A 136 -1.99 -8.24 24.63
C ASP A 136 -3.26 -7.72 23.93
N THR A 137 -4.40 -8.31 24.29
CA THR A 137 -5.72 -7.99 23.71
C THR A 137 -6.16 -6.56 24.03
N GLU A 138 -5.71 -6.01 25.17
CA GLU A 138 -5.97 -4.61 25.52
C GLU A 138 -5.20 -3.67 24.60
N LEU A 139 -3.92 -3.94 24.32
CA LEU A 139 -3.16 -3.16 23.34
C LEU A 139 -3.78 -3.28 21.94
N ILE A 140 -4.25 -4.46 21.54
CA ILE A 140 -4.99 -4.61 20.27
C ILE A 140 -6.22 -3.71 20.28
N PHE A 141 -7.01 -3.70 21.35
CA PHE A 141 -8.18 -2.83 21.47
C PHE A 141 -7.81 -1.35 21.36
N LEU A 142 -6.79 -0.90 22.09
CA LEU A 142 -6.37 0.50 22.06
C LEU A 142 -5.87 0.94 20.67
N LEU A 143 -5.13 0.09 19.95
CA LEU A 143 -4.65 0.41 18.61
C LEU A 143 -5.74 0.32 17.54
N THR A 144 -6.59 -0.70 17.60
CA THR A 144 -7.54 -1.03 16.52
C THR A 144 -8.95 -0.48 16.74
N GLY A 145 -9.32 -0.20 18.00
CA GLY A 145 -10.71 0.02 18.42
C GLY A 145 -11.57 -1.25 18.44
N GLN A 146 -11.00 -2.42 18.16
CA GLN A 146 -11.70 -3.70 18.12
C GLN A 146 -11.42 -4.50 19.39
N ARG A 147 -12.48 -4.91 20.09
CA ARG A 147 -12.33 -5.86 21.20
C ARG A 147 -12.15 -7.25 20.64
N VAL A 148 -11.14 -7.95 21.14
CA VAL A 148 -10.82 -9.31 20.71
C VAL A 148 -10.65 -10.19 21.94
N ASP A 149 -11.14 -11.41 21.81
CA ASP A 149 -10.99 -12.43 22.82
C ASP A 149 -10.43 -13.69 22.17
N TYR A 150 -9.18 -13.99 22.51
CA TYR A 150 -8.51 -15.20 22.06
C TYR A 150 -8.56 -16.32 23.10
N ASP A 151 -8.95 -15.99 24.34
CA ASP A 151 -8.93 -16.88 25.49
C ASP A 151 -10.28 -17.61 25.65
N GLN A 152 -11.36 -17.02 25.16
CA GLN A 152 -12.70 -17.58 25.32
C GLN A 152 -13.08 -18.52 24.16
N GLY A 153 -13.09 -19.81 24.46
CA GLY A 153 -14.02 -20.77 23.85
C GLY A 153 -15.46 -20.47 24.28
N GLN A 154 -15.98 -19.29 23.95
CA GLN A 154 -17.27 -18.80 24.43
C GLN A 154 -18.41 -19.74 23.98
N GLY A 155 -19.02 -20.39 24.96
CA GLY A 155 -20.19 -21.26 24.78
C GLY A 155 -20.15 -22.56 25.58
N HIS A 156 -19.95 -22.51 26.91
CA HIS A 156 -20.40 -23.61 27.77
C HIS A 156 -21.93 -23.56 27.84
N VAL A 157 -22.60 -24.21 26.88
CA VAL A 157 -23.92 -24.78 27.17
C VAL A 157 -23.64 -26.01 28.03
N VAL A 158 -24.07 -25.97 29.28
CA VAL A 158 -24.14 -27.14 30.16
C VAL A 158 -25.02 -28.18 29.45
N GLY A 159 -24.40 -29.11 28.74
CA GLY A 159 -25.13 -30.10 27.96
C GLY A 159 -24.35 -30.83 26.88
N ASP A 160 -23.23 -30.30 26.40
CA ASP A 160 -22.40 -31.01 25.41
C ASP A 160 -20.92 -30.75 25.70
N SER A 161 -20.25 -31.76 26.27
CA SER A 161 -18.81 -31.69 26.55
C SER A 161 -18.07 -31.41 25.25
N PRO A 162 -17.38 -30.27 25.07
CA PRO A 162 -16.59 -30.06 23.87
C PRO A 162 -15.44 -31.05 23.93
N ARG A 163 -15.49 -32.09 23.09
CA ARG A 163 -14.35 -32.98 22.91
C ARG A 163 -13.12 -32.10 22.67
N PRO A 164 -12.03 -32.25 23.44
CA PRO A 164 -10.83 -31.48 23.18
C PRO A 164 -10.45 -31.72 21.72
N SER A 165 -10.41 -30.64 20.95
CA SER A 165 -9.79 -30.63 19.63
C SER A 165 -8.39 -31.22 19.82
N HIS A 166 -8.18 -32.46 19.36
CA HIS A 166 -6.88 -33.11 19.38
C HIS A 166 -6.00 -32.43 18.33
N LEU A 167 -5.53 -31.22 18.65
CA LEU A 167 -4.54 -30.51 17.87
C LEU A 167 -3.25 -31.32 17.90
N THR A 168 -2.75 -31.62 16.72
CA THR A 168 -1.42 -32.21 16.55
C THR A 168 -0.38 -31.10 16.41
N GLU A 169 0.89 -31.44 16.63
CA GLU A 169 2.01 -30.52 16.35
C GLU A 169 2.00 -30.03 14.89
N ARG A 170 1.63 -30.90 13.95
CA ARG A 170 1.46 -30.55 12.54
C ARG A 170 0.37 -29.50 12.30
N ASP A 171 -0.70 -29.51 13.08
CA ASP A 171 -1.76 -28.49 12.98
C ASP A 171 -1.23 -27.12 13.45
N VAL A 172 -0.41 -27.12 14.51
CA VAL A 172 0.27 -25.91 15.00
C VAL A 172 1.25 -25.37 13.97
N GLU A 173 2.08 -26.23 13.37
CA GLU A 173 3.00 -25.82 12.28
C GLU A 173 2.25 -25.24 11.07
N THR A 174 1.13 -25.87 10.70
CA THR A 174 0.29 -25.40 9.59
C THR A 174 -0.30 -24.02 9.90
N TYR A 175 -0.77 -23.81 11.14
CA TYR A 175 -1.24 -22.51 11.59
C TYR A 175 -0.12 -21.46 11.58
N ASP A 176 1.07 -21.79 12.10
CA ASP A 176 2.19 -20.85 12.14
C ASP A 176 2.61 -20.42 10.73
N GLN A 177 2.63 -21.34 9.76
CA GLN A 177 2.85 -21.01 8.33
C GLN A 177 1.75 -20.10 7.76
N LEU A 178 0.47 -20.37 8.07
CA LEU A 178 -0.64 -19.54 7.63
C LEU A 178 -0.62 -18.15 8.26
N ARG A 179 -0.24 -18.07 9.55
CA ARG A 179 -0.09 -16.81 10.29
C ARG A 179 0.97 -15.93 9.66
N ASP A 180 2.11 -16.47 9.26
CA ASP A 180 3.14 -15.72 8.53
C ASP A 180 2.62 -15.15 7.19
N LEU A 181 1.91 -15.98 6.42
CA LEU A 181 1.34 -15.56 5.14
C LEU A 181 0.22 -14.52 5.32
N TYR A 182 -0.56 -14.65 6.39
CA TYR A 182 -1.62 -13.72 6.75
C TYR A 182 -1.08 -12.32 7.04
N TRP A 183 -0.04 -12.21 7.87
CA TRP A 183 0.58 -10.93 8.19
C TRP A 183 1.34 -10.33 7.00
N TRP A 184 1.91 -11.18 6.13
CA TRP A 184 2.47 -10.71 4.87
C TRP A 184 1.41 -10.15 3.92
N TYR A 185 0.24 -10.79 3.84
CA TYR A 185 -0.92 -10.26 3.12
C TYR A 185 -1.36 -8.91 3.69
N CYS A 186 -1.54 -8.79 5.01
CA CYS A 186 -1.99 -7.54 5.64
C CYS A 186 -1.05 -6.37 5.31
N LYS A 187 0.27 -6.60 5.38
CA LYS A 187 1.26 -5.59 4.97
C LYS A 187 1.09 -5.15 3.52
N MET A 188 0.97 -6.09 2.59
CA MET A 188 0.75 -5.76 1.17
C MET A 188 -0.58 -5.02 0.97
N ASP A 189 -1.60 -5.34 1.76
CA ASP A 189 -2.90 -4.68 1.70
C ASP A 189 -2.86 -3.23 2.22
N VAL A 190 -2.08 -2.95 3.28
CA VAL A 190 -1.77 -1.57 3.71
C VAL A 190 -1.10 -0.80 2.56
N TYR A 191 -0.05 -1.39 1.96
CA TYR A 191 0.75 -0.70 0.96
C TYR A 191 -0.05 -0.41 -0.31
N GLN A 192 -0.87 -1.35 -0.79
CA GLN A 192 -1.72 -1.11 -1.96
C GLN A 192 -2.76 -0.03 -1.67
N SER A 193 -3.35 -0.04 -0.47
CA SER A 193 -4.36 0.94 -0.08
C SER A 193 -3.79 2.36 0.01
N PHE A 194 -2.60 2.51 0.59
CA PHE A 194 -1.91 3.80 0.66
C PHE A 194 -1.52 4.32 -0.72
N LEU A 195 -1.02 3.46 -1.61
CA LEU A 195 -0.66 3.85 -2.98
C LEU A 195 -1.88 4.21 -3.84
N GLY A 196 -2.91 3.35 -3.83
CA GLY A 196 -4.09 3.53 -4.67
C GLY A 196 -5.12 4.51 -4.10
N GLY A 197 -4.96 4.96 -2.85
CA GLY A 197 -6.00 5.71 -2.15
C GLY A 197 -7.32 4.91 -2.02
N THR A 198 -7.23 3.58 -2.09
CA THR A 198 -8.36 2.66 -2.09
C THR A 198 -8.59 2.09 -0.70
N ARG A 199 -9.73 1.42 -0.50
CA ARG A 199 -9.96 0.64 0.73
C ARG A 199 -8.97 -0.54 0.79
N PRO A 200 -8.59 -0.99 1.99
CA PRO A 200 -8.04 -2.32 2.16
C PRO A 200 -8.93 -3.35 1.44
N LEU A 201 -8.30 -4.31 0.76
CA LEU A 201 -9.00 -5.35 0.02
C LEU A 201 -9.73 -6.29 0.98
N MET A 202 -9.10 -6.66 2.09
CA MET A 202 -9.74 -7.39 3.17
C MET A 202 -10.40 -6.43 4.16
N GLU A 203 -11.64 -6.73 4.54
CA GLU A 203 -12.36 -5.93 5.53
C GLU A 203 -11.57 -5.81 6.83
N TYR A 204 -11.35 -4.57 7.30
CA TYR A 204 -10.50 -4.31 8.46
C TYR A 204 -10.99 -5.00 9.75
N GLN A 205 -12.30 -5.27 9.87
CA GLN A 205 -12.87 -6.03 10.99
C GLN A 205 -12.38 -7.50 11.04
N GLN A 206 -11.89 -8.03 9.93
CA GLN A 206 -11.36 -9.40 9.86
C GLN A 206 -9.86 -9.45 10.19
N TRP A 207 -9.18 -8.33 10.43
CA TRP A 207 -7.71 -8.30 10.61
C TRP A 207 -7.27 -8.92 11.93
N THR A 208 -8.14 -8.85 12.95
CA THR A 208 -7.89 -9.38 14.29
C THR A 208 -8.23 -10.88 14.42
N GLN A 209 -8.70 -11.53 13.35
CA GLN A 209 -8.96 -12.98 13.38
C GLN A 209 -7.69 -13.83 13.51
N CYS A 210 -6.52 -13.25 13.19
CA CYS A 210 -5.22 -13.88 13.35
C CYS A 210 -4.43 -13.09 14.39
N ALA A 211 -3.95 -13.76 15.44
CA ALA A 211 -3.16 -13.09 16.46
C ALA A 211 -1.79 -12.61 15.91
N PRO A 212 -1.25 -11.49 16.42
CA PRO A 212 0.13 -11.07 16.15
C PRO A 212 1.14 -12.21 16.34
N ARG A 213 2.24 -12.21 15.58
CA ARG A 213 3.21 -13.31 15.58
C ARG A 213 3.99 -13.45 16.88
N GLY A 214 4.02 -12.40 17.68
CA GLY A 214 4.59 -12.42 19.01
C GLY A 214 4.32 -11.12 19.76
N SER A 215 5.10 -10.91 20.82
CA SER A 215 4.84 -9.88 21.82
C SER A 215 5.26 -8.50 21.33
N PHE A 216 4.56 -7.47 21.80
CA PHE A 216 4.86 -6.09 21.47
C PHE A 216 6.12 -5.60 22.21
N GLY A 217 6.94 -4.78 21.54
CA GLY A 217 8.04 -4.04 22.17
C GLY A 217 9.22 -4.90 22.60
N LYS A 218 9.34 -6.16 22.13
CA LYS A 218 10.48 -7.03 22.41
C LYS A 218 11.34 -7.29 21.17
N ILE A 219 12.66 -7.23 21.35
CA ILE A 219 13.63 -7.39 20.26
C ILE A 219 13.82 -8.84 19.80
N ASP A 220 13.52 -9.81 20.65
CA ASP A 220 13.44 -11.23 20.30
C ASP A 220 12.13 -11.58 19.55
N SER A 221 11.17 -10.65 19.52
CA SER A 221 9.84 -10.83 18.92
C SER A 221 9.44 -9.67 18.00
N ILE A 222 10.38 -9.20 17.16
CA ILE A 222 10.19 -8.01 16.32
C ILE A 222 8.97 -8.12 15.39
N TYR A 223 8.68 -9.32 14.87
CA TYR A 223 7.49 -9.54 14.05
C TYR A 223 6.20 -9.23 14.78
N GLY A 224 6.11 -9.49 16.09
CA GLY A 224 4.99 -9.08 16.92
C GLY A 224 4.77 -7.58 16.83
N THR A 225 5.78 -6.79 17.19
CA THR A 225 5.74 -5.32 17.13
C THR A 225 5.33 -4.80 15.74
N PHE A 226 5.87 -5.40 14.67
CA PHE A 226 5.51 -5.02 13.31
C PHE A 226 4.04 -5.36 12.97
N ASP A 227 3.50 -6.47 13.46
CA ASP A 227 2.11 -6.85 13.25
C ASP A 227 1.14 -5.88 13.95
N TYR A 228 1.45 -5.43 15.17
CA TYR A 228 0.70 -4.35 15.84
C TYR A 228 0.75 -3.04 15.04
N LEU A 229 1.89 -2.72 14.42
CA LEU A 229 1.99 -1.56 13.54
C LEU A 229 1.11 -1.74 12.30
N MET A 230 1.09 -2.92 11.68
CA MET A 230 0.22 -3.20 10.53
C MET A 230 -1.26 -3.09 10.88
N LEU A 231 -1.67 -3.50 12.08
CA LEU A 231 -3.03 -3.28 12.57
C LEU A 231 -3.36 -1.78 12.62
N LEU A 232 -2.47 -0.95 13.17
CA LEU A 232 -2.67 0.49 13.25
C LEU A 232 -2.71 1.15 11.85
N LEU A 233 -1.79 0.77 10.94
CA LEU A 233 -1.79 1.26 9.57
C LEU A 233 -3.02 0.80 8.78
N GLY A 234 -3.52 -0.41 9.03
CA GLY A 234 -4.77 -0.91 8.46
C GLY A 234 -5.99 -0.10 8.93
N ARG A 235 -6.02 0.31 10.20
CA ARG A 235 -7.06 1.20 10.74
C ARG A 235 -7.06 2.54 10.01
N LEU A 236 -5.86 3.12 9.85
CA LEU A 236 -5.66 4.36 9.13
C LEU A 236 -6.09 4.25 7.66
N ALA A 237 -5.69 3.19 6.96
CA ALA A 237 -6.09 2.92 5.58
C ALA A 237 -7.62 2.82 5.42
N ASN A 238 -8.26 2.09 6.33
CA ASN A 238 -9.72 1.96 6.37
C ASN A 238 -10.42 3.30 6.65
N PHE A 239 -9.93 4.08 7.61
CA PHE A 239 -10.45 5.43 7.88
C PHE A 239 -10.31 6.35 6.68
N ALA A 240 -9.08 6.49 6.15
CA ALA A 240 -8.77 7.42 5.06
C ALA A 240 -9.64 7.17 3.83
N SER A 241 -9.82 5.90 3.46
CA SER A 241 -10.63 5.50 2.30
C SER A 241 -12.14 5.68 2.51
N ARG A 242 -12.66 5.53 3.74
CA ARG A 242 -14.07 5.81 4.07
C ARG A 242 -14.35 7.31 4.06
N ASP A 243 -13.41 8.11 4.57
CA ASP A 243 -13.55 9.57 4.70
C ASP A 243 -13.53 10.31 3.35
N LEU A 244 -12.96 9.72 2.30
CA LEU A 244 -12.94 10.31 0.95
C LEU A 244 -14.33 10.69 0.43
N ALA A 245 -15.36 9.90 0.72
CA ALA A 245 -16.72 10.19 0.27
C ALA A 245 -17.24 11.50 0.89
N ARG A 246 -17.01 11.69 2.19
CA ARG A 246 -17.36 12.92 2.91
C ARG A 246 -16.57 14.11 2.38
N LYS A 247 -15.25 13.99 2.20
CA LYS A 247 -14.38 15.04 1.63
C LYS A 247 -14.83 15.49 0.24
N ARG A 248 -15.28 14.57 -0.61
CA ARG A 248 -15.83 14.91 -1.94
C ARG A 248 -17.13 15.69 -1.84
N ARG A 249 -18.01 15.35 -0.90
CA ARG A 249 -19.24 16.12 -0.65
C ARG A 249 -18.90 17.52 -0.14
N ALA A 250 -17.97 17.62 0.81
CA ALA A 250 -17.47 18.89 1.34
C ALA A 250 -16.97 19.83 0.23
N ARG A 251 -16.14 19.30 -0.68
CA ARG A 251 -15.59 20.09 -1.80
C ARG A 251 -16.67 20.53 -2.78
N LYS A 252 -17.69 19.70 -3.03
CA LYS A 252 -18.83 20.07 -3.90
C LYS A 252 -19.67 21.18 -3.29
N ALA A 253 -19.89 21.14 -1.97
CA ALA A 253 -20.66 22.16 -1.25
C ALA A 253 -19.97 23.53 -1.23
N GLN A 254 -18.63 23.58 -1.29
CA GLN A 254 -17.87 24.84 -1.32
C GLN A 254 -17.91 25.58 -2.67
N GLY A 255 -18.51 25.00 -3.71
CA GLY A 255 -18.64 25.60 -5.06
C GLY A 255 -17.32 25.71 -5.84
N PRO A 256 -17.37 25.80 -7.18
CA PRO A 256 -16.20 26.11 -7.99
C PRO A 256 -15.87 27.61 -7.85
N GLY A 257 -14.87 27.97 -7.05
CA GLY A 257 -14.38 29.37 -7.00
C GLY A 257 -13.67 29.80 -5.71
N GLN A 258 -13.88 29.13 -4.58
CA GLN A 258 -13.11 29.43 -3.37
C GLN A 258 -11.80 28.64 -3.37
N SER A 259 -10.77 29.22 -3.99
CA SER A 259 -9.40 28.81 -3.72
C SER A 259 -9.09 29.02 -2.23
N PRO A 260 -8.49 28.06 -1.52
CA PRO A 260 -8.05 28.26 -0.14
C PRO A 260 -6.83 29.20 -0.17
N GLY A 261 -7.06 30.52 -0.13
CA GLY A 261 -5.97 31.48 -0.21
C GLY A 261 -6.33 32.97 -0.10
N SER A 262 -7.57 33.39 -0.27
CA SER A 262 -7.94 34.81 -0.11
C SER A 262 -8.56 35.08 1.26
N GLY A 263 -7.81 35.78 2.12
CA GLY A 263 -8.32 36.32 3.38
C GLY A 263 -9.49 37.30 3.17
N PRO A 264 -10.26 37.61 4.22
CA PRO A 264 -11.44 38.45 4.11
C PRO A 264 -11.02 39.92 4.06
N GLY A 265 -11.03 40.51 2.86
CA GLY A 265 -10.90 41.96 2.73
C GLY A 265 -10.43 42.43 1.36
N GLY A 266 -11.35 42.93 0.55
CA GLY A 266 -11.03 43.66 -0.67
C GLY A 266 -12.28 43.93 -1.51
N GLY A 267 -12.82 45.14 -1.40
CA GLY A 267 -14.03 45.59 -2.10
C GLY A 267 -13.87 45.73 -3.62
N PRO A 268 -14.96 46.10 -4.34
CA PRO A 268 -15.00 46.05 -5.79
C PRO A 268 -14.41 47.32 -6.42
N SER A 269 -13.73 47.17 -7.55
CA SER A 269 -13.44 48.26 -8.47
C SER A 269 -13.25 47.76 -9.92
N PRO A 270 -13.47 48.63 -10.93
CA PRO A 270 -14.19 48.26 -12.15
C PRO A 270 -13.33 48.23 -13.44
N ALA A 271 -14.00 47.81 -14.51
CA ALA A 271 -13.59 47.52 -15.88
C ALA A 271 -12.80 48.59 -16.68
N GLN A 272 -11.95 48.08 -17.59
CA GLN A 272 -11.47 48.65 -18.88
C GLN A 272 -10.70 47.49 -19.58
N GLY A 273 -10.75 47.16 -20.87
CA GLY A 273 -11.35 47.67 -22.09
C GLY A 273 -10.46 47.29 -23.31
N ARG A 274 -11.06 46.79 -24.41
CA ARG A 274 -10.63 46.80 -25.84
C ARG A 274 -9.66 45.75 -26.44
N GLY A 275 -10.07 45.23 -27.62
CA GLY A 275 -9.23 44.84 -28.78
C GLY A 275 -9.49 43.42 -29.34
N GLN A 276 -10.45 43.15 -30.25
CA GLN A 276 -10.42 43.20 -31.73
C GLN A 276 -9.38 42.30 -32.47
N GLY A 277 -9.84 41.23 -33.16
CA GLY A 277 -9.17 40.68 -34.37
C GLY A 277 -9.33 39.16 -34.66
N PRO A 278 -9.48 38.67 -35.92
CA PRO A 278 -10.19 37.41 -36.26
C PRO A 278 -9.37 36.31 -37.00
N GLY A 279 -9.87 35.05 -37.05
CA GLY A 279 -9.42 34.01 -38.01
C GLY A 279 -9.86 32.55 -37.73
N PRO A 280 -9.98 31.62 -38.71
CA PRO A 280 -11.05 30.61 -38.77
C PRO A 280 -10.66 29.09 -38.77
N GLY A 281 -11.54 28.25 -38.16
CA GLY A 281 -11.88 26.82 -38.47
C GLY A 281 -10.89 25.69 -38.10
N PRO A 282 -11.25 24.38 -38.22
CA PRO A 282 -12.56 23.71 -38.25
C PRO A 282 -12.69 22.41 -37.38
N GLY A 283 -13.91 22.08 -36.92
CA GLY A 283 -14.50 20.72 -37.04
C GLY A 283 -14.27 19.62 -35.97
N MET A 284 -15.41 18.99 -35.59
CA MET A 284 -15.61 17.72 -34.84
C MET A 284 -15.52 17.83 -33.30
N GLY A 285 -16.43 17.33 -32.48
CA GLY A 285 -17.61 16.49 -32.66
C GLY A 285 -17.90 15.70 -31.38
N ARG A 286 -19.17 15.75 -30.93
CA ARG A 286 -19.88 14.78 -30.05
C ARG A 286 -19.44 14.62 -28.59
N GLY A 287 -20.39 14.97 -27.72
CA GLY A 287 -20.36 14.91 -26.27
C GLY A 287 -20.01 13.55 -25.66
N GLN A 288 -19.36 13.63 -24.51
CA GLN A 288 -19.21 12.55 -23.54
C GLN A 288 -19.29 13.13 -22.13
N SER A 289 -20.12 12.50 -21.31
CA SER A 289 -20.33 12.78 -19.89
C SER A 289 -19.02 12.78 -19.08
N PRO A 290 -18.89 13.56 -17.99
CA PRO A 290 -17.60 13.73 -17.30
C PRO A 290 -17.19 12.46 -16.52
N PRO A 291 -15.91 12.01 -16.62
CA PRO A 291 -15.42 10.83 -15.91
C PRO A 291 -14.98 11.13 -14.45
N MET A 292 -14.89 10.06 -13.64
CA MET A 292 -14.66 10.09 -12.19
C MET A 292 -13.17 9.95 -11.77
N PHE A 293 -12.71 10.68 -10.74
CA PHE A 293 -11.32 10.73 -10.22
C PHE A 293 -11.16 10.27 -8.76
N PRO A 294 -10.05 9.58 -8.39
CA PRO A 294 -9.22 9.97 -7.24
C PRO A 294 -7.74 9.53 -7.17
N GLY A 295 -6.86 10.45 -6.77
CA GLY A 295 -5.72 10.28 -5.83
C GLY A 295 -4.51 9.46 -6.28
N LEU A 296 -3.38 10.13 -6.59
CA LEU A 296 -2.06 9.55 -6.97
C LEU A 296 -2.11 8.36 -7.96
N MET A 297 -3.25 8.15 -8.61
CA MET A 297 -3.57 7.17 -9.64
C MET A 297 -4.92 7.65 -10.22
N PRO A 298 -5.20 7.69 -11.54
CA PRO A 298 -6.59 7.63 -11.96
C PRO A 298 -7.09 6.26 -11.51
N THR A 299 -8.13 6.21 -10.69
CA THR A 299 -8.83 4.95 -10.57
C THR A 299 -9.38 4.60 -11.94
N SER A 300 -8.84 3.56 -12.55
CA SER A 300 -9.68 2.60 -13.25
C SER A 300 -10.65 2.06 -12.19
N GLY A 301 -11.75 2.78 -11.94
CA GLY A 301 -12.77 2.47 -10.93
C GLY A 301 -13.50 1.14 -11.13
N ARG A 302 -12.96 0.27 -11.99
CA ARG A 302 -13.25 -1.15 -12.05
C ARG A 302 -11.93 -1.90 -12.20
N VAL A 303 -11.38 -2.38 -11.08
CA VAL A 303 -10.86 -3.75 -11.12
C VAL A 303 -12.02 -4.57 -11.68
N THR A 304 -11.87 -5.09 -12.89
CA THR A 304 -12.88 -5.97 -13.48
C THR A 304 -12.93 -7.20 -12.59
N ILE A 305 -13.87 -7.18 -11.64
CA ILE A 305 -14.21 -8.33 -10.82
C ILE A 305 -14.46 -9.47 -11.82
N PRO A 306 -13.75 -10.61 -11.73
CA PRO A 306 -14.06 -11.76 -12.57
C PRO A 306 -15.56 -12.04 -12.50
N ARG A 307 -16.23 -12.12 -13.65
CA ARG A 307 -17.70 -12.25 -13.71
C ARG A 307 -18.14 -13.42 -12.82
N GLY A 308 -18.96 -13.12 -11.79
CA GLY A 308 -19.43 -14.10 -10.80
C GLY A 308 -19.55 -13.59 -9.35
N PHE A 309 -19.07 -12.39 -9.02
CA PHE A 309 -18.95 -11.91 -7.62
C PHE A 309 -19.42 -10.45 -7.39
N SER A 310 -20.48 -10.00 -8.06
CA SER A 310 -21.03 -8.64 -7.86
C SER A 310 -22.09 -8.62 -6.74
N PRO A 311 -22.02 -7.71 -5.75
CA PRO A 311 -23.14 -7.45 -4.83
C PRO A 311 -24.24 -6.61 -5.49
N PRO A 312 -25.49 -6.65 -4.99
CA PRO A 312 -26.60 -5.85 -5.52
C PRO A 312 -26.42 -4.35 -5.26
N GLN A 313 -26.96 -3.53 -6.16
CA GLN A 313 -26.88 -2.07 -6.14
C GLN A 313 -28.08 -1.49 -5.36
N GLU A 314 -27.84 -0.71 -4.32
CA GLU A 314 -28.90 -0.01 -3.58
C GLU A 314 -29.33 1.29 -4.28
N GLU A 315 -30.65 1.51 -4.31
CA GLU A 315 -31.34 2.64 -4.93
C GLU A 315 -31.17 3.94 -4.12
N ARG A 316 -31.14 5.08 -4.82
CA ARG A 316 -31.07 6.42 -4.22
C ARG A 316 -32.44 7.10 -4.22
N SER A 317 -32.76 7.82 -3.14
CA SER A 317 -33.90 8.75 -3.04
C SER A 317 -33.42 10.19 -2.75
N PRO A 318 -34.23 11.25 -3.01
CA PRO A 318 -33.74 12.63 -3.09
C PRO A 318 -34.06 13.55 -1.88
N SER A 319 -33.06 14.39 -1.50
CA SER A 319 -32.99 15.82 -1.01
C SER A 319 -34.04 16.40 -0.03
N ASN A 320 -33.82 17.44 0.81
CA ASN A 320 -32.70 18.31 1.25
C ASN A 320 -33.12 18.95 2.61
N ASP A 321 -32.21 19.65 3.30
CA ASP A 321 -32.25 20.31 4.63
C ASP A 321 -31.82 19.45 5.83
N SER A 322 -32.10 18.14 5.84
CA SER A 322 -31.52 17.22 6.85
C SER A 322 -30.05 16.86 6.58
N GLU A 323 -29.56 17.15 5.36
CA GLU A 323 -28.24 16.74 4.90
C GLU A 323 -27.09 17.60 5.49
N ASP A 324 -27.33 18.87 5.80
CA ASP A 324 -26.30 19.78 6.34
C ASP A 324 -26.01 19.49 7.82
N ILE A 325 -27.04 19.22 8.63
CA ILE A 325 -26.88 18.77 10.02
C ILE A 325 -26.19 17.40 10.06
N ASP A 326 -26.50 16.50 9.11
CA ASP A 326 -25.82 15.21 8.97
C ASP A 326 -24.34 15.38 8.54
N PHE A 327 -24.02 16.39 7.72
CA PHE A 327 -22.65 16.65 7.29
C PHE A 327 -21.73 17.15 8.42
N ASP A 328 -22.20 18.08 9.25
CA ASP A 328 -21.43 18.58 10.39
C ASP A 328 -21.20 17.48 11.43
N VAL A 329 -22.24 16.68 11.74
CA VAL A 329 -22.13 15.51 12.63
C VAL A 329 -21.16 14.48 12.05
N SER A 330 -21.22 14.22 10.73
CA SER A 330 -20.30 13.32 10.03
C SER A 330 -18.85 13.82 10.09
N THR A 331 -18.63 15.12 9.92
CA THR A 331 -17.31 15.74 10.01
C THR A 331 -16.76 15.69 11.44
N ALA A 332 -17.59 15.95 12.45
CA ALA A 332 -17.21 15.83 13.86
C ALA A 332 -16.80 14.39 14.23
N LYS A 333 -17.56 13.38 13.75
CA LYS A 333 -17.21 11.96 13.92
C LYS A 333 -15.89 11.61 13.23
N ALA A 334 -15.66 12.12 12.02
CA ALA A 334 -14.41 11.89 11.30
C ALA A 334 -13.20 12.52 12.03
N LEU A 335 -13.36 13.71 12.61
CA LEU A 335 -12.32 14.35 13.45
C LEU A 335 -12.04 13.54 14.71
N GLN A 336 -13.08 13.02 15.36
CA GLN A 336 -12.93 12.15 16.53
C GLN A 336 -12.20 10.83 16.18
N GLU A 337 -12.58 10.14 15.10
CA GLU A 337 -11.91 8.91 14.66
C GLU A 337 -10.45 9.17 14.28
N TRP A 338 -10.18 10.29 13.58
CA TRP A 338 -8.82 10.72 13.24
C TRP A 338 -7.96 10.94 14.50
N GLU A 339 -8.49 11.65 15.49
CA GLU A 339 -7.80 11.95 16.74
C GLU A 339 -7.52 10.67 17.56
N GLN A 340 -8.45 9.71 17.57
CA GLN A 340 -8.23 8.41 18.19
C GLN A 340 -7.09 7.63 17.51
N ILE A 341 -7.00 7.68 16.17
CA ILE A 341 -5.89 7.05 15.44
C ILE A 341 -4.57 7.75 15.78
N ARG A 342 -4.56 9.09 15.85
CA ARG A 342 -3.39 9.87 16.26
C ARG A 342 -2.90 9.47 17.65
N GLN A 343 -3.80 9.35 18.62
CA GLN A 343 -3.49 8.90 19.98
C GLN A 343 -2.95 7.46 20.00
N ALA A 344 -3.45 6.59 19.12
CA ALA A 344 -2.92 5.24 18.98
C ALA A 344 -1.48 5.21 18.44
N PHE A 345 -1.08 6.14 17.56
CA PHE A 345 0.33 6.33 17.17
C PHE A 345 1.20 6.80 18.33
N ASP A 346 0.70 7.71 19.17
CA ASP A 346 1.43 8.17 20.36
C ASP A 346 1.62 7.02 21.35
N LEU A 347 0.55 6.24 21.61
CA LEU A 347 0.59 5.06 22.47
C LEU A 347 1.56 4.00 21.94
N PHE A 348 1.53 3.72 20.63
CA PHE A 348 2.44 2.77 20.00
C PHE A 348 3.89 3.15 20.29
N ARG A 349 4.25 4.43 20.08
CA ARG A 349 5.61 4.93 20.37
C ARG A 349 5.94 4.88 21.86
N ALA A 350 5.02 5.30 22.73
CA ALA A 350 5.25 5.35 24.17
C ALA A 350 5.46 3.97 24.81
N ARG A 351 4.97 2.89 24.18
CA ARG A 351 5.12 1.51 24.67
C ARG A 351 6.39 0.82 24.15
N LEU A 352 7.12 1.42 23.21
CA LEU A 352 8.40 0.89 22.76
C LEU A 352 9.49 1.16 23.81
N GLY A 353 10.31 0.14 24.08
CA GLY A 353 11.42 0.25 25.01
C GLY A 353 12.68 0.86 24.37
N PRO A 354 13.73 1.11 25.19
CA PRO A 354 14.99 1.70 24.74
C PRO A 354 15.71 0.90 23.65
N ASP A 355 15.44 -0.41 23.54
CA ASP A 355 16.00 -1.25 22.47
C ASP A 355 15.57 -0.85 21.05
N PHE A 356 14.51 -0.05 20.93
CA PHE A 356 14.01 0.46 19.65
C PHE A 356 14.59 1.83 19.30
N GLU A 357 15.32 2.49 20.19
CA GLU A 357 15.95 3.78 19.91
C GLU A 357 17.12 3.64 18.93
N PRO A 358 17.46 4.69 18.17
CA PRO A 358 18.64 4.68 17.31
C PRO A 358 19.90 4.48 18.15
N LEU A 359 20.88 3.77 17.58
CA LEU A 359 22.19 3.60 18.18
C LEU A 359 22.86 4.96 18.35
N GLY A 360 23.44 5.19 19.53
CA GLY A 360 24.17 6.41 19.81
C GLY A 360 25.52 6.48 19.06
N PRO A 361 26.16 7.67 19.05
CA PRO A 361 27.42 7.92 18.35
C PRO A 361 28.59 7.05 18.86
N GLU A 362 28.44 6.41 20.02
CA GLU A 362 29.38 5.44 20.58
C GLU A 362 29.52 4.16 19.75
N PHE A 363 28.52 3.79 18.95
CA PHE A 363 28.56 2.58 18.13
C PHE A 363 29.04 2.84 16.69
N ALA A 364 28.68 3.98 16.13
CA ALA A 364 29.11 4.41 14.80
C ALA A 364 28.97 5.93 14.69
N ARG A 365 29.92 6.59 14.02
CA ARG A 365 29.79 8.02 13.68
C ARG A 365 28.76 8.17 12.56
N PRO A 366 27.66 8.91 12.75
CA PRO A 366 26.65 9.04 11.71
C PRO A 366 27.15 9.78 10.48
N ASP A 367 26.89 9.21 9.30
CA ASP A 367 27.11 9.92 8.04
C ASP A 367 26.18 11.13 7.94
N MET A 368 26.73 12.25 7.48
CA MET A 368 25.94 13.45 7.22
C MET A 368 25.21 13.34 5.88
N THR A 369 23.90 13.50 5.92
CA THR A 369 23.03 13.52 4.75
C THR A 369 22.38 14.89 4.58
N PRO A 370 21.80 15.21 3.41
CA PRO A 370 20.98 16.40 3.23
C PRO A 370 19.75 16.49 4.16
N PHE A 371 19.41 15.39 4.86
CA PHE A 371 18.32 15.33 5.83
C PHE A 371 18.82 15.37 7.29
N GLY A 372 20.12 15.54 7.52
CA GLY A 372 20.77 15.45 8.83
C GLY A 372 21.58 14.17 9.02
N PRO A 373 22.07 13.89 10.24
CA PRO A 373 22.86 12.70 10.52
C PRO A 373 22.03 11.43 10.34
N ALA A 374 22.58 10.43 9.65
CA ALA A 374 21.95 9.13 9.44
C ALA A 374 21.59 8.44 10.76
N LEU A 375 20.52 7.64 10.75
CA LEU A 375 20.06 6.91 11.93
C LEU A 375 20.23 5.42 11.72
N THR A 376 21.08 4.80 12.54
CA THR A 376 21.33 3.36 12.54
C THR A 376 20.61 2.73 13.73
N TYR A 377 19.99 1.57 13.51
CA TYR A 377 19.31 0.82 14.56
C TYR A 377 19.99 -0.53 14.76
N ARG A 378 19.72 -1.15 15.91
CA ARG A 378 20.30 -2.46 16.25
C ARG A 378 20.00 -3.53 15.20
N THR A 379 18.85 -3.44 14.53
CA THR A 379 18.47 -4.33 13.42
C THR A 379 17.77 -3.57 12.31
N TYR A 380 17.87 -4.08 11.08
CA TYR A 380 17.10 -3.53 9.93
C TYR A 380 15.59 -3.64 10.14
N SER A 381 15.13 -4.63 10.89
CA SER A 381 13.72 -4.80 11.19
C SER A 381 13.17 -3.67 12.07
N ILE A 382 13.95 -3.20 13.06
CA ILE A 382 13.61 -2.02 13.87
C ILE A 382 13.59 -0.76 12.99
N ALA A 383 14.59 -0.59 12.12
CA ALA A 383 14.59 0.50 11.14
C ALA A 383 13.32 0.47 10.25
N GLY A 384 12.92 -0.72 9.80
CA GLY A 384 11.68 -0.94 9.04
C GLY A 384 10.40 -0.56 9.80
N ILE A 385 10.33 -0.85 11.11
CA ILE A 385 9.23 -0.44 11.99
C ILE A 385 9.13 1.09 12.02
N TRP A 386 10.24 1.79 12.29
CA TRP A 386 10.23 3.25 12.36
C TRP A 386 9.91 3.92 11.03
N MET A 387 10.46 3.42 9.91
CA MET A 387 10.11 3.95 8.58
C MET A 387 8.61 3.82 8.29
N ASN A 388 8.00 2.68 8.65
CA ASN A 388 6.56 2.48 8.48
C ASN A 388 5.71 3.30 9.46
N TYR A 389 6.18 3.48 10.69
CA TYR A 389 5.54 4.33 11.69
C TYR A 389 5.48 5.80 11.21
N TYR A 390 6.61 6.34 10.76
CA TYR A 390 6.67 7.71 10.23
C TYR A 390 5.89 7.86 8.92
N MET A 391 5.91 6.84 8.05
CA MET A 391 5.05 6.81 6.86
C MET A 391 3.57 6.90 7.26
N GLY A 392 3.15 6.13 8.28
CA GLY A 392 1.81 6.19 8.85
C GLY A 392 1.43 7.57 9.36
N LEU A 393 2.32 8.26 10.08
CA LEU A 393 2.09 9.64 10.53
C LEU A 393 1.93 10.63 9.38
N ILE A 394 2.75 10.51 8.32
CA ILE A 394 2.59 11.34 7.12
C ILE A 394 1.21 11.10 6.48
N VAL A 395 0.81 9.84 6.31
CA VAL A 395 -0.49 9.47 5.72
C VAL A 395 -1.65 9.93 6.61
N LEU A 396 -1.53 9.82 7.94
CA LEU A 396 -2.53 10.28 8.90
C LEU A 396 -2.82 11.78 8.73
N HIS A 397 -1.78 12.60 8.65
CA HIS A 397 -1.95 14.04 8.50
C HIS A 397 -2.51 14.44 7.13
N ARG A 398 -2.11 13.72 6.06
CA ARG A 398 -2.73 13.88 4.73
C ARG A 398 -4.19 13.42 4.71
N ALA A 399 -4.56 12.48 5.58
CA ALA A 399 -5.90 11.97 5.74
C ALA A 399 -6.78 12.81 6.68
N HIS A 400 -6.27 13.89 7.29
CA HIS A 400 -7.06 14.73 8.21
C HIS A 400 -8.39 15.18 7.57
N PRO A 401 -9.53 15.19 8.29
CA PRO A 401 -10.85 15.49 7.72
C PRO A 401 -10.98 16.82 6.98
N SER A 402 -10.18 17.83 7.34
CA SER A 402 -10.14 19.13 6.64
C SER A 402 -9.27 19.15 5.38
N MET A 403 -8.47 18.10 5.13
CA MET A 403 -7.64 18.02 3.94
C MET A 403 -8.49 17.71 2.70
N PRO A 404 -8.11 18.22 1.52
CA PRO A 404 -8.84 17.95 0.29
C PRO A 404 -8.78 16.45 -0.09
N PRO A 405 -9.76 15.94 -0.84
CA PRO A 405 -9.77 14.55 -1.29
C PRO A 405 -8.67 14.23 -2.33
N VAL A 406 -8.01 15.25 -2.89
CA VAL A 406 -6.94 15.09 -3.88
C VAL A 406 -5.61 14.88 -3.15
N ALA A 407 -5.06 13.68 -3.24
CA ALA A 407 -3.87 13.26 -2.50
C ALA A 407 -2.64 14.17 -2.72
N VAL A 408 -2.40 14.65 -3.95
CA VAL A 408 -1.27 15.55 -4.25
C VAL A 408 -1.44 16.91 -3.54
N ILE A 409 -2.66 17.46 -3.54
CA ILE A 409 -2.95 18.74 -2.88
C ILE A 409 -2.84 18.56 -1.37
N ALA A 410 -3.41 17.48 -0.81
CA ALA A 410 -3.30 17.17 0.61
C ALA A 410 -1.84 16.97 1.04
N ALA A 411 -1.02 16.33 0.20
CA ALA A 411 0.41 16.19 0.44
C ALA A 411 1.14 17.54 0.48
N GLY A 412 0.82 18.45 -0.45
CA GLY A 412 1.36 19.81 -0.46
C GLY A 412 0.96 20.62 0.78
N MET A 413 -0.31 20.56 1.18
CA MET A 413 -0.82 21.27 2.37
C MET A 413 -0.22 20.72 3.67
N ALA A 414 -0.03 19.40 3.76
CA ALA A 414 0.55 18.77 4.95
C ALA A 414 2.09 18.87 5.00
N ALA A 415 2.76 19.19 3.89
CA ALA A 415 4.21 19.05 3.71
C ALA A 415 5.04 19.69 4.83
N HIS A 416 4.66 20.89 5.27
CA HIS A 416 5.38 21.58 6.35
C HIS A 416 5.26 20.82 7.68
N GLN A 417 4.06 20.42 8.07
CA GLN A 417 3.81 19.70 9.32
C GLN A 417 4.44 18.30 9.33
N THR A 418 4.42 17.62 8.18
CA THR A 418 4.94 16.26 8.02
C THR A 418 6.42 16.21 7.66
N GLY A 419 7.06 17.36 7.39
CA GLY A 419 8.44 17.47 6.91
C GLY A 419 9.45 16.77 7.81
N ARG A 420 9.28 16.89 9.14
CA ARG A 420 10.13 16.21 10.12
C ARG A 420 10.12 14.69 9.96
N TRP A 421 8.96 14.08 9.71
CA TRP A 421 8.85 12.63 9.56
C TRP A 421 9.39 12.15 8.22
N ALA A 422 9.27 12.96 7.17
CA ALA A 422 9.92 12.67 5.89
C ALA A 422 11.45 12.68 6.03
N ALA A 423 12.00 13.64 6.79
CA ALA A 423 13.42 13.68 7.12
C ALA A 423 13.85 12.45 7.95
N GLU A 424 13.08 12.07 8.98
CA GLU A 424 13.35 10.86 9.77
C GLU A 424 13.42 9.60 8.88
N ILE A 425 12.46 9.40 7.96
CA ILE A 425 12.48 8.27 7.02
C ILE A 425 13.78 8.28 6.19
N ALA A 426 14.18 9.43 5.65
CA ALA A 426 15.39 9.53 4.85
C ALA A 426 16.67 9.29 5.68
N ARG A 427 16.72 9.79 6.91
CA ARG A 427 17.83 9.55 7.85
C ARG A 427 17.96 8.08 8.21
N ILE A 428 16.85 7.38 8.44
CA ILE A 428 16.83 5.92 8.70
C ILE A 428 17.30 5.17 7.45
N ALA A 429 16.76 5.52 6.27
CA ALA A 429 17.13 4.89 5.01
C ALA A 429 18.62 5.06 4.67
N ALA A 430 19.20 6.20 5.06
CA ALA A 430 20.64 6.44 4.95
C ALA A 430 21.47 5.50 5.85
N GLY A 431 21.00 5.23 7.08
CA GLY A 431 21.68 4.37 8.04
C GLY A 431 21.56 2.86 7.75
N LEU A 432 20.83 2.45 6.70
CA LEU A 432 20.71 1.03 6.32
C LEU A 432 22.00 0.47 5.72
N HIS A 433 22.79 1.31 5.05
CA HIS A 433 24.09 0.92 4.51
C HIS A 433 24.85 2.19 4.14
N GLU A 434 26.15 2.15 4.41
CA GLU A 434 27.13 3.15 3.99
C GLU A 434 27.23 3.23 2.45
N ASP A 435 28.04 4.16 1.94
CA ASP A 435 28.16 4.52 0.52
C ASP A 435 27.88 3.37 -0.48
N THR A 436 26.80 3.52 -1.24
CA THR A 436 26.34 2.53 -2.24
C THR A 436 26.92 2.75 -3.63
N ARG A 437 27.64 3.87 -3.88
CA ARG A 437 28.04 4.30 -5.23
C ARG A 437 28.90 3.28 -5.96
N HIS A 438 29.84 2.66 -5.25
CA HIS A 438 30.81 1.72 -5.84
C HIS A 438 30.55 0.25 -5.46
N VAL A 439 29.43 -0.01 -4.77
CA VAL A 439 29.06 -1.36 -4.35
C VAL A 439 28.51 -2.13 -5.56
N ALA A 440 29.11 -3.28 -5.88
CA ALA A 440 28.67 -4.13 -6.98
C ALA A 440 27.55 -5.10 -6.60
N ALA A 441 27.55 -5.56 -5.35
CA ALA A 441 26.58 -6.50 -4.81
C ALA A 441 26.39 -6.28 -3.30
N ILE A 442 25.21 -6.63 -2.80
CA ILE A 442 24.85 -6.55 -1.39
C ILE A 442 24.36 -7.91 -0.89
N SER A 443 24.40 -8.10 0.43
CA SER A 443 23.79 -9.29 1.04
C SER A 443 22.28 -9.28 0.87
N THR A 444 21.65 -10.46 0.91
CA THR A 444 20.18 -10.59 0.85
C THR A 444 19.49 -9.79 1.95
N LEU A 445 20.12 -9.68 3.12
CA LEU A 445 19.59 -8.94 4.27
C LEU A 445 19.61 -7.42 4.05
N VAL A 446 20.68 -6.87 3.48
CA VAL A 446 20.72 -5.45 3.11
C VAL A 446 19.74 -5.19 1.96
N GLY A 447 19.68 -6.10 0.98
CA GLY A 447 18.75 -6.01 -0.13
C GLY A 447 17.29 -5.99 0.30
N SER A 448 16.91 -6.80 1.30
CA SER A 448 15.56 -6.74 1.86
C SER A 448 15.30 -5.42 2.57
N ALA A 449 16.22 -4.95 3.42
CA ALA A 449 16.08 -3.66 4.10
C ALA A 449 15.92 -2.48 3.12
N PHE A 450 16.67 -2.49 2.02
CA PHE A 450 16.56 -1.55 0.93
C PHE A 450 15.19 -1.58 0.25
N ILE A 451 14.70 -2.75 -0.14
CA ILE A 451 13.36 -2.89 -0.74
C ILE A 451 12.28 -2.38 0.21
N GLU A 452 12.40 -2.69 1.50
CA GLU A 452 11.47 -2.25 2.54
C GLU A 452 11.45 -0.73 2.74
N SER A 453 12.57 -0.05 2.48
CA SER A 453 12.66 1.42 2.58
C SER A 453 11.96 2.17 1.44
N CYS A 454 11.73 1.54 0.28
CA CYS A 454 11.30 2.23 -0.93
C CYS A 454 9.92 2.90 -0.78
N PHE A 455 8.96 2.22 -0.15
CA PHE A 455 7.60 2.73 0.03
C PHE A 455 7.55 3.92 1.03
N PRO A 456 8.16 3.82 2.23
CA PRO A 456 8.34 4.98 3.10
C PRO A 456 9.05 6.14 2.41
N LEU A 457 10.14 5.87 1.68
CA LEU A 457 10.88 6.90 0.92
C LEU A 457 10.01 7.55 -0.16
N PHE A 458 9.13 6.80 -0.81
CA PHE A 458 8.18 7.36 -1.78
C PHE A 458 7.23 8.37 -1.11
N VAL A 459 6.57 7.95 -0.03
CA VAL A 459 5.62 8.79 0.71
C VAL A 459 6.28 10.07 1.23
N ALA A 460 7.51 9.95 1.74
CA ALA A 460 8.35 11.07 2.16
C ALA A 460 8.79 11.94 0.98
N GLY A 461 9.21 11.34 -0.13
CA GLY A 461 9.79 12.00 -1.29
C GLY A 461 8.83 12.94 -2.01
N VAL A 462 7.54 12.60 -2.07
CA VAL A 462 6.50 13.42 -2.72
C VAL A 462 6.50 14.87 -2.24
N GLN A 463 6.81 15.12 -0.96
CA GLN A 463 6.79 16.46 -0.36
C GLN A 463 8.17 17.15 -0.28
N VAL A 464 9.25 16.49 -0.71
CA VAL A 464 10.60 17.07 -0.64
C VAL A 464 10.75 18.19 -1.67
N GLN A 465 11.28 19.33 -1.23
CA GLN A 465 11.48 20.52 -2.07
C GLN A 465 12.95 20.84 -2.32
N ASP A 466 13.81 20.65 -1.32
CA ASP A 466 15.24 20.94 -1.44
C ASP A 466 15.92 20.07 -2.50
N LEU A 467 16.72 20.69 -3.36
CA LEU A 467 17.32 20.01 -4.51
C LEU A 467 18.33 18.94 -4.09
N GLN A 468 19.13 19.17 -3.04
CA GLN A 468 20.11 18.20 -2.58
C GLN A 468 19.42 16.97 -1.97
N GLN A 469 18.35 17.19 -1.20
CA GLN A 469 17.48 16.15 -0.66
C GLN A 469 16.83 15.33 -1.77
N ARG A 470 16.28 15.99 -2.81
CA ARG A 470 15.71 15.32 -4.00
C ARG A 470 16.77 14.47 -4.70
N HIS A 471 17.96 15.01 -4.94
CA HIS A 471 19.06 14.28 -5.57
C HIS A 471 19.49 13.06 -4.77
N TRP A 472 19.61 13.18 -3.45
CA TRP A 472 19.94 12.06 -2.57
C TRP A 472 18.90 10.95 -2.67
N LEU A 473 17.61 11.30 -2.64
CA LEU A 473 16.50 10.36 -2.70
C LEU A 473 16.51 9.58 -4.02
N ILE A 474 16.69 10.27 -5.15
CA ILE A 474 16.73 9.63 -6.47
C ILE A 474 17.95 8.72 -6.61
N ARG A 475 19.14 9.16 -6.16
CA ARG A 475 20.33 8.30 -6.13
C ARG A 475 20.07 7.02 -5.34
N ARG A 476 19.53 7.15 -4.12
CA ARG A 476 19.25 6.01 -3.24
C ARG A 476 18.27 5.03 -3.90
N LEU A 477 17.16 5.50 -4.47
CA LEU A 477 16.20 4.63 -5.15
C LEU A 477 16.79 3.94 -6.39
N ARG A 478 17.58 4.65 -7.20
CA ARG A 478 18.27 4.05 -8.36
C ARG A 478 19.31 3.02 -7.93
N ASP A 479 20.03 3.26 -6.84
CA ASP A 479 20.96 2.30 -6.25
C ASP A 479 20.23 1.05 -5.76
N ILE A 480 19.08 1.19 -5.09
CA ILE A 480 18.26 0.05 -4.68
C ILE A 480 17.85 -0.78 -5.91
N ALA A 481 17.36 -0.14 -6.96
CA ALA A 481 16.98 -0.83 -8.20
C ALA A 481 18.17 -1.57 -8.84
N ARG A 482 19.34 -0.93 -8.87
CA ARG A 482 20.59 -1.49 -9.41
C ARG A 482 21.09 -2.69 -8.61
N LEU A 483 21.08 -2.59 -7.29
CA LEU A 483 21.67 -3.59 -6.38
C LEU A 483 20.75 -4.78 -6.11
N THR A 484 19.44 -4.60 -6.23
CA THR A 484 18.45 -5.64 -5.91
C THR A 484 17.76 -6.21 -7.13
N GLY A 485 17.71 -5.46 -8.25
CA GLY A 485 16.89 -5.77 -9.42
C GLY A 485 15.42 -5.36 -9.26
N TRP A 486 15.04 -4.75 -8.13
CA TRP A 486 13.67 -4.33 -7.79
C TRP A 486 13.23 -3.14 -8.66
N GLN A 487 12.37 -3.39 -9.65
CA GLN A 487 11.99 -2.33 -10.60
C GLN A 487 11.07 -1.28 -9.97
N SER A 488 10.35 -1.63 -8.91
CA SER A 488 9.54 -0.66 -8.17
C SER A 488 10.34 0.47 -7.55
N ALA A 489 11.59 0.26 -7.15
CA ALA A 489 12.43 1.37 -6.74
C ALA A 489 12.67 2.38 -7.87
N ARG A 490 12.85 1.90 -9.11
CA ARG A 490 13.02 2.75 -10.29
C ARG A 490 11.73 3.51 -10.61
N GLN A 491 10.59 2.83 -10.63
CA GLN A 491 9.30 3.48 -10.89
C GLN A 491 8.91 4.50 -9.80
N ILE A 492 9.28 4.24 -8.55
CA ILE A 492 9.13 5.20 -7.46
C ILE A 492 10.00 6.44 -7.70
N ALA A 493 11.25 6.27 -8.15
CA ALA A 493 12.13 7.38 -8.48
C ALA A 493 11.53 8.23 -9.62
N ASP A 494 11.14 7.58 -10.72
CA ASP A 494 10.51 8.22 -11.88
C ASP A 494 9.24 8.99 -11.45
N GLY A 495 8.40 8.40 -10.60
CA GLY A 495 7.20 9.04 -10.06
C GLY A 495 7.48 10.28 -9.21
N CYS A 496 8.53 10.27 -8.39
CA CYS A 496 8.97 11.46 -7.66
C CYS A 496 9.45 12.57 -8.61
N GLU A 497 10.33 12.25 -9.57
CA GLU A 497 10.89 13.22 -10.51
C GLU A 497 9.79 13.90 -11.33
N SER A 498 8.87 13.12 -11.90
CA SER A 498 7.73 13.65 -12.66
C SER A 498 6.79 14.47 -11.79
N GLY A 499 6.52 14.03 -10.55
CA GLY A 499 5.68 14.78 -9.61
C GLY A 499 6.27 16.16 -9.26
N TRP A 500 7.59 16.24 -9.06
CA TRP A 500 8.26 17.51 -8.79
C TRP A 500 8.30 18.43 -10.01
N ASN A 501 8.58 17.89 -11.20
CA ASN A 501 8.54 18.65 -12.46
C ASN A 501 7.16 19.26 -12.69
N LYS A 502 6.10 18.46 -12.50
CA LYS A 502 4.74 18.96 -12.69
C LYS A 502 4.33 19.98 -11.63
N ALA A 503 4.75 19.80 -10.38
CA ALA A 503 4.56 20.81 -9.34
C ALA A 503 5.24 22.14 -9.69
N ALA A 504 6.42 22.10 -10.33
CA ALA A 504 7.12 23.29 -10.79
C ALA A 504 6.42 23.96 -11.98
N GLU A 505 5.95 23.19 -12.98
CA GLU A 505 5.16 23.70 -14.11
C GLU A 505 3.92 24.47 -13.66
N LEU A 506 3.27 24.00 -12.59
CA LEU A 506 2.07 24.64 -12.01
C LEU A 506 2.39 25.78 -11.02
N GLY A 507 3.66 26.15 -10.84
CA GLY A 507 4.06 27.17 -9.86
C GLY A 507 3.83 26.77 -8.40
N ARG A 508 3.66 25.48 -8.10
CA ARG A 508 3.38 24.92 -6.77
C ARG A 508 4.62 24.30 -6.09
N GLY A 509 5.79 24.44 -6.69
CA GLY A 509 7.05 23.93 -6.14
C GLY A 509 8.26 24.45 -6.90
N PRO A 510 9.47 24.27 -6.33
CA PRO A 510 10.70 24.67 -7.00
C PRO A 510 11.01 23.75 -8.20
N PRO A 511 11.69 24.27 -9.23
CA PRO A 511 12.12 23.48 -10.38
C PRO A 511 12.99 22.30 -9.96
N TYR A 512 12.91 21.22 -10.72
CA TYR A 512 13.70 20.02 -10.51
C TYR A 512 14.55 19.70 -11.74
N TYR A 513 15.76 19.21 -11.48
CA TYR A 513 16.68 18.72 -12.50
C TYR A 513 17.30 17.42 -11.99
N SER A 514 17.30 16.38 -12.82
CA SER A 514 17.89 15.09 -12.44
C SER A 514 19.39 15.24 -12.11
N PRO A 515 19.93 14.44 -11.17
CA PRO A 515 21.36 14.46 -10.86
C PRO A 515 22.22 14.22 -12.12
N PRO A 516 23.19 15.09 -12.43
CA PRO A 516 23.95 15.02 -13.68
C PRO A 516 24.70 13.70 -13.88
N GLU A 517 25.23 13.11 -12.80
CA GLU A 517 26.00 11.87 -12.89
C GLU A 517 25.16 10.61 -13.15
N LEU A 518 23.84 10.66 -12.97
CA LEU A 518 22.97 9.50 -13.16
C LEU A 518 22.65 9.24 -14.65
N GLY A 519 23.18 10.10 -15.55
CA GLY A 519 22.91 10.06 -16.98
C GLY A 519 21.44 10.30 -17.33
N PRO A 520 21.08 10.40 -18.63
CA PRO A 520 19.69 10.28 -19.03
C PRO A 520 19.12 8.96 -18.50
N LEU A 521 17.83 8.97 -18.08
CA LEU A 521 17.04 7.74 -17.91
C LEU A 521 17.35 6.85 -19.12
N PHE A 522 18.03 5.71 -18.93
CA PHE A 522 18.68 4.96 -20.01
C PHE A 522 17.89 4.92 -21.35
N PRO A 523 18.59 4.88 -22.51
CA PRO A 523 17.98 4.83 -23.83
C PRO A 523 16.93 3.73 -23.86
N ASP A 524 15.70 4.13 -24.19
CA ASP A 524 14.53 3.33 -24.55
C ASP A 524 14.88 1.83 -24.59
N ALA A 525 14.82 1.16 -23.43
CA ALA A 525 15.17 -0.25 -23.38
C ALA A 525 14.15 -0.95 -24.27
N ALA A 526 14.57 -1.30 -25.49
CA ALA A 526 13.76 -1.82 -26.59
C ALA A 526 12.99 -3.12 -26.26
N TRP A 527 13.08 -3.56 -24.99
CA TRP A 527 12.59 -4.78 -24.39
C TRP A 527 11.48 -4.56 -23.35
N ASN A 528 11.14 -3.31 -23.02
CA ASN A 528 9.87 -2.98 -22.34
C ASN A 528 8.66 -3.13 -23.30
N ARG A 529 8.87 -3.55 -24.55
CA ARG A 529 7.82 -3.78 -25.54
C ARG A 529 7.39 -5.26 -25.54
N PRO A 530 6.18 -5.61 -25.06
CA PRO A 530 5.70 -7.00 -24.95
C PRO A 530 5.74 -7.77 -26.28
N ARG A 531 5.59 -7.07 -27.42
CA ARG A 531 5.64 -7.63 -28.78
C ARG A 531 6.92 -8.41 -29.11
N ARG A 532 8.08 -8.04 -28.54
CA ARG A 532 9.35 -8.75 -28.80
C ARG A 532 9.54 -9.96 -27.87
N ILE A 533 8.99 -9.90 -26.66
CA ILE A 533 9.01 -11.01 -25.70
C ILE A 533 8.12 -12.14 -26.23
N ASP A 534 6.90 -11.81 -26.70
CA ASP A 534 5.97 -12.79 -27.30
C ASP A 534 6.60 -13.51 -28.51
N ARG A 535 7.29 -12.76 -29.39
CA ARG A 535 7.99 -13.33 -30.55
C ARG A 535 9.11 -14.28 -30.14
N ARG A 536 9.91 -13.94 -29.13
CA ARG A 536 11.01 -14.78 -28.67
C ARG A 536 10.53 -16.02 -27.90
N ILE A 537 9.41 -15.91 -27.19
CA ILE A 537 8.74 -17.05 -26.54
C ILE A 537 8.25 -18.03 -27.62
N GLN A 538 7.57 -17.55 -28.66
CA GLN A 538 7.13 -18.38 -29.78
C GLN A 538 8.29 -19.09 -30.51
N GLU A 539 9.42 -18.40 -30.69
CA GLU A 539 10.63 -19.00 -31.29
C GLU A 539 11.23 -20.14 -30.43
N LEU A 540 11.19 -20.01 -29.09
CA LEU A 540 11.68 -21.03 -28.16
C LEU A 540 10.70 -22.19 -27.98
N GLU A 541 9.39 -21.91 -28.05
CA GLU A 541 8.33 -22.93 -28.03
C GLU A 541 8.37 -23.80 -29.30
N ALA A 542 8.65 -23.19 -30.45
CA ALA A 542 8.83 -23.91 -31.73
C ALA A 542 10.03 -24.88 -31.72
N GLN A 543 11.04 -24.63 -30.88
CA GLN A 543 12.21 -25.50 -30.73
C GLN A 543 12.00 -26.66 -29.76
N GLN A 544 10.98 -26.61 -28.89
CA GLN A 544 10.76 -27.58 -27.81
C GLN A 544 9.49 -28.44 -27.97
N GLY A 545 8.73 -28.28 -29.06
CA GLY A 545 7.59 -29.17 -29.39
C GLY A 545 6.39 -29.10 -28.44
N GLU A 546 6.33 -28.12 -27.53
CA GLU A 546 5.20 -27.96 -26.60
C GLU A 546 4.12 -27.03 -27.20
N SER A 547 2.93 -27.60 -27.46
CA SER A 547 1.81 -26.87 -28.07
C SER A 547 1.13 -25.88 -27.12
N ARG A 548 1.08 -24.62 -27.57
CA ARG A 548 0.04 -23.59 -27.41
C ARG A 548 -0.21 -23.03 -25.99
N LEU A 549 0.66 -22.10 -25.58
CA LEU A 549 0.39 -21.05 -24.60
C LEU A 549 -0.02 -19.76 -25.36
N VAL A 550 -1.32 -19.50 -25.54
CA VAL A 550 -1.77 -18.19 -26.05
C VAL A 550 -1.71 -17.19 -24.89
N LEU A 551 -0.69 -16.32 -24.91
CA LEU A 551 -0.53 -15.23 -23.96
C LEU A 551 -1.60 -14.16 -24.23
N ALA A 552 -2.48 -13.93 -23.25
CA ALA A 552 -3.40 -12.81 -23.29
C ALA A 552 -2.60 -11.51 -23.17
N LYS A 553 -2.79 -10.59 -24.13
CA LYS A 553 -2.23 -9.24 -24.11
C LYS A 553 -2.67 -8.54 -22.82
N SER A 554 -1.75 -8.30 -21.89
CA SER A 554 -2.01 -7.39 -20.78
C SER A 554 -1.49 -6.01 -21.14
N GLU A 555 -2.38 -5.03 -21.24
CA GLU A 555 -2.00 -3.63 -21.09
C GLU A 555 -1.41 -3.48 -19.68
N GLN A 556 -0.15 -3.02 -19.60
CA GLN A 556 0.54 -2.77 -18.34
C GLN A 556 0.13 -1.39 -17.82
N THR A 557 -0.58 -1.35 -16.69
CA THR A 557 -0.74 -0.14 -15.88
C THR A 557 0.48 -0.03 -14.96
N HIS A 558 1.48 0.71 -15.40
CA HIS A 558 2.70 0.97 -14.60
C HIS A 558 2.35 1.76 -13.34
N TYR A 559 3.08 1.53 -12.23
CA TYR A 559 2.94 2.32 -11.00
C TYR A 559 2.95 3.82 -11.33
N ALA A 560 3.88 4.26 -12.19
CA ALA A 560 4.04 5.65 -12.62
C ALA A 560 2.94 6.18 -13.58
N LEU A 561 2.34 5.34 -14.45
CA LEU A 561 1.30 5.76 -15.41
C LEU A 561 -0.08 5.87 -14.76
N GLY A 562 -0.29 5.08 -13.72
CA GLY A 562 -1.28 5.40 -12.72
C GLY A 562 -0.98 6.74 -12.07
N LEU A 563 0.20 6.88 -11.47
CA LEU A 563 0.62 8.09 -10.74
C LEU A 563 0.57 9.44 -11.51
N LEU A 564 0.33 9.45 -12.82
CA LEU A 564 0.28 10.64 -13.67
C LEU A 564 -0.81 10.66 -14.77
N SER A 565 -2.03 10.15 -14.54
CA SER A 565 -3.19 10.75 -15.27
C SER A 565 -3.48 12.20 -14.86
N VAL A 566 -2.52 12.84 -14.19
CA VAL A 566 -2.29 14.26 -14.14
C VAL A 566 -2.42 14.94 -15.53
N GLU A 567 -2.20 14.24 -16.63
CA GLU A 567 -2.49 14.74 -17.99
C GLU A 567 -3.99 15.00 -18.25
N ARG A 568 -4.92 14.21 -17.69
CA ARG A 568 -6.37 14.48 -17.79
C ARG A 568 -6.95 15.23 -16.59
N ASP A 569 -6.33 15.11 -15.42
CA ASP A 569 -6.80 15.73 -14.17
C ASP A 569 -6.46 17.22 -14.06
N LEU A 570 -5.44 17.72 -14.80
CA LEU A 570 -5.08 19.14 -14.82
C LEU A 570 -5.65 19.88 -16.02
N ASP A 571 -5.72 19.26 -17.19
CA ASP A 571 -6.36 19.86 -18.37
C ASP A 571 -7.87 20.11 -18.13
N ALA A 572 -8.51 19.27 -17.31
CA ALA A 572 -9.91 19.47 -16.89
C ALA A 572 -10.12 20.62 -15.88
N LEU A 573 -9.05 21.24 -15.36
CA LEU A 573 -9.14 22.45 -14.53
C LEU A 573 -9.02 23.74 -15.36
N GLU A 574 -8.61 23.66 -16.63
CA GLU A 574 -8.44 24.83 -17.50
C GLU A 574 -9.58 25.04 -18.54
N ILE A 575 -10.51 24.09 -18.70
CA ILE A 575 -11.55 24.14 -19.76
C ILE A 575 -12.95 24.57 -19.27
N ASP A 576 -13.15 24.88 -17.98
CA ASP A 576 -14.45 25.42 -17.49
C ASP A 576 -14.42 26.94 -17.21
N GLY A 577 -13.49 27.65 -17.87
CA GLY A 577 -13.51 29.11 -17.96
C GLY A 577 -14.19 29.54 -19.26
N ASP A 578 -15.40 30.07 -19.14
CA ASP A 578 -16.18 30.80 -20.16
C ASP A 578 -16.99 29.94 -21.12
N ASP A 579 -18.27 29.69 -20.79
CA ASP A 579 -19.40 30.32 -21.48
C ASP A 579 -20.73 29.96 -20.78
N ASP A 580 -21.37 30.92 -20.10
CA ASP A 580 -22.83 30.87 -19.90
C ASP A 580 -23.35 32.27 -19.51
N GLY A 581 -23.77 33.01 -20.53
CA GLY A 581 -24.43 34.31 -20.43
C GLY A 581 -25.72 34.30 -21.25
N GLY A 582 -26.84 33.99 -20.59
CA GLY A 582 -28.13 33.65 -21.20
C GLY A 582 -28.96 34.80 -21.80
N GLY A 583 -30.11 34.39 -22.34
CA GLY A 583 -31.28 35.21 -22.72
C GLY A 583 -31.46 35.27 -24.24
N GLY A 584 -32.45 34.66 -24.89
CA GLY A 584 -33.83 34.44 -24.52
C GLY A 584 -34.69 35.49 -25.20
N ASP A 585 -35.31 35.17 -26.35
CA ASP A 585 -36.65 35.68 -26.66
C ASP A 585 -37.39 34.94 -27.79
N ALA A 586 -38.71 34.94 -27.59
CA ALA A 586 -39.89 34.63 -28.39
C ALA A 586 -39.83 34.21 -29.87
N GLY A 587 -40.67 33.20 -30.19
CA GLY A 587 -41.88 33.48 -30.99
C GLY A 587 -41.98 32.88 -32.41
N GLY A 588 -43.02 32.05 -32.61
CA GLY A 588 -43.60 31.69 -33.92
C GLY A 588 -42.85 30.59 -34.67
N GLY A 589 -43.45 29.51 -35.18
CA GLY A 589 -44.76 29.35 -35.77
C GLY A 589 -44.56 28.73 -37.16
N GLY A 590 -45.18 27.58 -37.43
CA GLY A 590 -45.41 27.08 -38.80
C GLY A 590 -44.54 25.93 -39.31
N GLY A 591 -45.12 24.72 -39.32
CA GLY A 591 -45.51 24.06 -40.56
C GLY A 591 -44.47 23.48 -41.54
N ASN A 592 -44.67 22.18 -41.80
CA ASN A 592 -44.66 21.48 -43.10
C ASN A 592 -43.37 20.80 -43.62
N VAL A 593 -43.53 19.48 -43.89
CA VAL A 593 -43.19 18.70 -45.12
C VAL A 593 -41.74 18.81 -45.63
N GLY A 594 -40.95 17.75 -45.82
CA GLY A 594 -41.23 16.43 -46.37
C GLY A 594 -40.36 16.22 -47.64
N ALA A 595 -39.72 15.05 -47.72
CA ALA A 595 -39.07 14.43 -48.89
C ALA A 595 -37.77 15.03 -49.48
N GLY A 596 -36.83 14.11 -49.76
CA GLY A 596 -35.56 14.33 -50.45
C GLY A 596 -34.57 13.22 -50.13
#